data_AF-A0A2K0VZL9-F1
#
_entry.id   AF-A0A2K0VZL9-F1
#
_cell.length_a   1.000
_cell.length_b   1.000
_cell.length_c   1.000
_cell.angle_alpha   90.00
_cell.angle_beta   90.00
_cell.angle_gamma   90.00
#
_symmetry.space_group_name_H-M   'P 1'
#
loop_
_entity.id
_entity.type
_entity.pdbx_description
1 polymer ?
#
loop_
_entity_poly.entity_id
_entity_poly.type
_entity_poly.pdbx_seq_one_letter_code
_entity_poly.pdbx_strand_id
1 'polypeptide(L)'
;MAQENRKQRLEVLLTAWPDMPPTHRPFYDLWRQVGTDPEVKARQHGSILWPYINQESLGKPTPFLLLLNSRGRHPPPLFLDTDAQYVNKARLTNMVVEKPYPTQGMRLLLRGVSDDDYGILKKLPEVDPGVWLPLSNKDYDWPTSTIYGKEWPVWQYSTASGMVILEIQERLMDFLVKCCYRILHDIEPNNLFSDTYPIQPEPTLPSNTQTEGLQTPLLEITFEAPYCVPTRLNFANLEKLFAAKAAAAEDHVWTMREDPNYFAEQISDMYDHVQLIGDTRENKSKWGAAIGQVLANAYTMIEVFTEAHRITKRLCELQEKYASVVSPTEKLPDEYNDQIRHFLSFILTMREAVFLPKLELLIKRSPPFRAAINLWRFHPEDRDRPLTHNEQFLLMWVLRHLYDGRGLLDDGQDVVPDIFAMNMAMNDLQLQTERDKTIRDLLSPTARVMTGDFTIIIQTLHALERFEP
;
A
#
# COMPACT_ATOMS: atom_id res chain seq x y z
N MET A 1 -16.59 1.99 -25.24
CA MET A 1 -16.10 2.32 -23.88
C MET A 1 -15.51 3.73 -23.74
N ALA A 2 -14.42 4.13 -24.42
CA ALA A 2 -13.82 5.47 -24.22
C ALA A 2 -14.73 6.64 -24.66
N GLN A 3 -15.53 6.44 -25.71
CA GLN A 3 -16.49 7.41 -26.24
C GLN A 3 -17.89 7.30 -25.61
N GLU A 4 -18.11 6.31 -24.73
CA GLU A 4 -19.41 6.09 -24.12
C GLU A 4 -19.61 6.99 -22.90
N ASN A 5 -20.86 7.46 -22.73
CA ASN A 5 -21.21 8.21 -21.53
C ASN A 5 -21.19 7.29 -20.30
N ARG A 6 -21.11 7.88 -19.10
CA ARG A 6 -21.00 7.12 -17.84
C ARG A 6 -22.13 6.12 -17.63
N LYS A 7 -23.35 6.43 -18.08
CA LYS A 7 -24.52 5.57 -17.91
C LYS A 7 -24.40 4.28 -18.71
N GLN A 8 -23.98 4.39 -19.98
CA GLN A 8 -23.75 3.23 -20.86
C GLN A 8 -22.64 2.33 -20.30
N ARG A 9 -21.54 2.92 -19.83
CA ARG A 9 -20.46 2.16 -19.20
C ARG A 9 -20.94 1.39 -17.97
N LEU A 10 -21.69 2.05 -17.09
CA LEU A 10 -22.26 1.39 -15.90
C LEU A 10 -23.23 0.27 -16.26
N GLU A 11 -24.00 0.39 -17.34
CA GLU A 11 -24.90 -0.67 -17.82
C GLU A 11 -24.13 -1.94 -18.22
N VAL A 12 -23.03 -1.79 -18.96
CA VAL A 12 -22.12 -2.90 -19.30
C VAL A 12 -21.56 -3.54 -18.03
N LEU A 13 -21.02 -2.71 -17.12
CA LEU A 13 -20.38 -3.17 -15.89
C LEU A 13 -21.36 -3.90 -14.96
N LEU A 14 -22.56 -3.36 -14.74
CA LEU A 14 -23.58 -3.95 -13.86
C LEU A 14 -24.23 -5.18 -14.46
N THR A 15 -24.24 -5.32 -15.79
CA THR A 15 -24.69 -6.56 -16.42
C THR A 15 -23.70 -7.71 -16.16
N ALA A 16 -22.40 -7.41 -16.17
CA ALA A 16 -21.36 -8.39 -15.88
C ALA A 16 -21.16 -8.64 -14.37
N TRP A 17 -21.43 -7.62 -13.55
CA TRP A 17 -21.32 -7.66 -12.08
C TRP A 17 -22.53 -6.96 -11.42
N PRO A 18 -23.67 -7.67 -11.24
CA PRO A 18 -24.92 -7.06 -10.76
C PRO A 18 -24.86 -6.42 -9.38
N ASP A 19 -24.05 -6.96 -8.49
CA ASP A 19 -23.87 -6.55 -7.10
C ASP A 19 -22.70 -5.56 -6.90
N MET A 20 -22.29 -4.84 -7.95
CA MET A 20 -21.09 -3.99 -7.89
C MET A 20 -21.30 -2.81 -6.92
N PRO A 21 -20.43 -2.64 -5.90
CA PRO A 21 -20.53 -1.53 -4.96
C PRO A 21 -20.55 -0.15 -5.64
N PRO A 22 -21.33 0.82 -5.14
CA PRO A 22 -21.46 2.13 -5.77
C PRO A 22 -20.20 2.99 -5.65
N THR A 23 -19.43 2.83 -4.58
CA THR A 23 -18.25 3.65 -4.26
C THR A 23 -17.11 2.75 -3.81
N HIS A 24 -15.87 3.25 -3.94
CA HIS A 24 -14.71 2.61 -3.28
C HIS A 24 -14.99 2.53 -1.77
N ARG A 25 -14.90 1.32 -1.21
CA ARG A 25 -15.06 1.09 0.22
C ARG A 25 -13.69 0.85 0.82
N PRO A 26 -13.19 1.78 1.65
CA PRO A 26 -11.99 1.53 2.43
C PRO A 26 -12.14 0.24 3.20
N PHE A 27 -11.04 -0.50 3.32
CA PHE A 27 -10.99 -1.72 4.10
C PHE A 27 -11.55 -1.52 5.52
N TYR A 28 -11.33 -0.33 6.09
CA TYR A 28 -11.82 0.09 7.40
C TYR A 28 -13.34 0.13 7.57
N ASP A 29 -14.06 0.60 6.56
CA ASP A 29 -15.52 0.73 6.66
C ASP A 29 -16.18 -0.64 6.66
N LEU A 30 -15.63 -1.56 5.86
CA LEU A 30 -16.00 -2.96 5.89
C LEU A 30 -15.60 -3.59 7.22
N TRP A 31 -14.37 -3.39 7.69
CA TRP A 31 -13.90 -3.98 8.96
C TRP A 31 -14.76 -3.57 10.15
N ARG A 32 -15.14 -2.28 10.25
CA ARG A 32 -16.04 -1.77 11.30
C ARG A 32 -17.43 -2.42 11.26
N GLN A 33 -17.97 -2.63 10.06
CA GLN A 33 -19.33 -3.17 9.89
C GLN A 33 -19.39 -4.69 10.02
N VAL A 34 -18.32 -5.38 9.63
CA VAL A 34 -18.30 -6.83 9.47
C VAL A 34 -18.28 -7.56 10.81
N GLY A 35 -17.76 -6.94 11.88
CA GLY A 35 -17.73 -7.53 13.22
C GLY A 35 -17.15 -8.95 13.24
N THR A 36 -17.42 -9.72 14.30
CA THR A 36 -17.12 -11.16 14.34
C THR A 36 -18.22 -12.02 13.74
N ASP A 37 -19.33 -11.42 13.29
CA ASP A 37 -20.53 -12.09 12.80
C ASP A 37 -20.29 -12.80 11.44
N PRO A 38 -20.39 -14.14 11.39
CA PRO A 38 -20.22 -14.91 10.15
C PRO A 38 -21.21 -14.53 9.03
N GLU A 39 -22.45 -14.15 9.37
CA GLU A 39 -23.46 -13.80 8.36
C GLU A 39 -23.16 -12.47 7.69
N VAL A 40 -22.62 -11.50 8.44
CA VAL A 40 -22.20 -10.22 7.87
C VAL A 40 -20.97 -10.40 6.98
N LYS A 41 -20.01 -11.22 7.41
CA LYS A 41 -18.83 -11.59 6.60
C LYS A 41 -19.24 -12.22 5.27
N ALA A 42 -20.15 -13.19 5.30
CA ALA A 42 -20.65 -13.86 4.10
C ALA A 42 -21.36 -12.87 3.16
N ARG A 43 -22.19 -11.96 3.70
CA ARG A 43 -22.88 -10.93 2.91
C ARG A 43 -21.93 -9.90 2.30
N GLN A 44 -20.85 -9.55 3.00
CA GLN A 44 -19.87 -8.56 2.55
C GLN A 44 -18.69 -9.20 1.79
N HIS A 45 -18.69 -10.52 1.56
CA HIS A 45 -17.56 -11.25 0.97
C HIS A 45 -17.03 -10.62 -0.32
N GLY A 46 -17.94 -10.27 -1.25
CA GLY A 46 -17.57 -9.59 -2.49
C GLY A 46 -16.94 -8.21 -2.27
N SER A 47 -17.41 -7.45 -1.28
CA SER A 47 -16.84 -6.14 -0.97
C SER A 47 -15.47 -6.25 -0.29
N ILE A 48 -15.21 -7.34 0.44
CA ILE A 48 -13.94 -7.59 1.13
C ILE A 48 -12.84 -7.99 0.13
N LEU A 49 -13.16 -8.86 -0.83
CA LEU A 49 -12.18 -9.40 -1.77
C LEU A 49 -11.86 -8.46 -2.94
N TRP A 50 -12.82 -7.65 -3.40
CA TRP A 50 -12.66 -6.75 -4.54
C TRP A 50 -12.94 -5.28 -4.19
N PRO A 51 -12.18 -4.67 -3.26
CA PRO A 51 -12.47 -3.31 -2.77
C PRO A 51 -12.41 -2.23 -3.87
N TYR A 52 -11.59 -2.45 -4.89
CA TYR A 52 -11.42 -1.55 -6.04
C TYR A 52 -12.43 -1.78 -7.17
N ILE A 53 -13.19 -2.87 -7.16
CA ILE A 53 -14.22 -3.13 -8.18
C ILE A 53 -15.50 -2.43 -7.73
N ASN A 54 -15.67 -1.19 -8.19
CA ASN A 54 -16.82 -0.35 -7.84
C ASN A 54 -17.23 0.59 -8.98
N GLN A 55 -18.47 1.08 -8.92
CA GLN A 55 -19.09 1.92 -9.96
C GLN A 55 -18.45 3.31 -10.05
N GLU A 56 -17.94 3.85 -8.95
CA GLU A 56 -17.29 5.15 -8.91
C GLU A 56 -15.97 5.15 -9.69
N SER A 57 -15.17 4.11 -9.54
CA SER A 57 -13.87 3.95 -10.20
C SER A 57 -14.02 3.46 -11.63
N LEU A 58 -14.66 2.30 -11.84
CA LEU A 58 -14.78 1.69 -13.17
C LEU A 58 -15.75 2.46 -14.08
N GLY A 59 -16.64 3.26 -13.49
CA GLY A 59 -17.48 4.21 -14.21
C GLY A 59 -16.73 5.44 -14.73
N LYS A 60 -15.41 5.58 -14.50
CA LYS A 60 -14.54 6.59 -15.16
C LYS A 60 -13.95 6.03 -16.48
N PRO A 61 -13.53 6.89 -17.43
CA PRO A 61 -13.11 6.44 -18.76
C PRO A 61 -11.88 5.53 -18.75
N THR A 62 -10.91 5.82 -17.88
CA THR A 62 -9.58 5.19 -17.87
C THR A 62 -9.49 3.89 -17.07
N PRO A 63 -9.99 3.78 -15.81
CA PRO A 63 -9.70 2.65 -14.93
C PRO A 63 -10.14 1.29 -15.47
N PHE A 64 -11.33 1.23 -16.09
CA PHE A 64 -11.79 -0.02 -16.70
C PHE A 64 -10.92 -0.44 -17.89
N LEU A 65 -10.46 0.51 -18.70
CA LEU A 65 -9.58 0.22 -19.83
C LEU A 65 -8.19 -0.23 -19.38
N LEU A 66 -7.66 0.37 -18.31
CA LEU A 66 -6.42 -0.07 -17.68
C LEU A 66 -6.54 -1.51 -17.18
N LEU A 67 -7.62 -1.80 -16.44
CA LEU A 67 -7.88 -3.13 -15.90
C LEU A 67 -8.00 -4.18 -17.01
N LEU A 68 -8.75 -3.85 -18.07
CA LEU A 68 -8.94 -4.75 -19.20
C LEU A 68 -7.63 -4.98 -19.97
N ASN A 69 -6.84 -3.93 -20.20
CA ASN A 69 -5.56 -4.04 -20.89
C ASN A 69 -4.54 -4.83 -20.06
N SER A 70 -4.42 -4.53 -18.77
CA SER A 70 -3.45 -5.19 -17.88
C SER A 70 -3.77 -6.69 -17.73
N ARG A 71 -5.00 -7.03 -17.32
CA ARG A 71 -5.42 -8.43 -17.07
C ARG A 71 -5.62 -9.24 -18.35
N GLY A 72 -5.93 -8.58 -19.48
CA GLY A 72 -6.11 -9.26 -20.77
C GLY A 72 -4.80 -9.64 -21.46
N ARG A 73 -3.69 -8.97 -21.14
CA ARG A 73 -2.37 -9.17 -21.78
C ARG A 73 -1.38 -9.95 -20.93
N HIS A 74 -1.69 -10.17 -19.66
CA HIS A 74 -0.76 -10.76 -18.70
C HIS A 74 -1.44 -11.89 -17.91
N PRO A 75 -0.72 -12.98 -17.61
CA PRO A 75 -1.31 -14.13 -16.95
C PRO A 75 -1.57 -13.83 -15.46
N PRO A 76 -2.56 -14.51 -14.82
CA PRO A 76 -2.89 -14.32 -13.40
C PRO A 76 -1.71 -14.35 -12.41
N PRO A 77 -0.67 -15.21 -12.57
CA PRO A 77 0.48 -15.23 -11.67
C PRO A 77 1.21 -13.89 -11.55
N LEU A 78 1.17 -13.03 -12.59
CA LEU A 78 1.80 -11.71 -12.54
C LEU A 78 1.14 -10.78 -11.50
N PHE A 79 -0.12 -11.02 -11.16
CA PHE A 79 -0.90 -10.18 -10.25
C PHE A 79 -1.00 -10.76 -8.83
N LEU A 80 -0.32 -11.87 -8.55
CA LEU A 80 -0.42 -12.60 -7.30
C LEU A 80 -0.28 -11.70 -6.06
N ASP A 81 0.73 -10.83 -6.04
CA ASP A 81 0.98 -9.91 -4.93
C ASP A 81 -0.11 -8.83 -4.81
N THR A 82 -0.73 -8.45 -5.93
CA THR A 82 -1.86 -7.52 -5.94
C THR A 82 -3.11 -8.17 -5.38
N ASP A 83 -3.36 -9.41 -5.78
CA ASP A 83 -4.53 -10.18 -5.35
C ASP A 83 -4.39 -10.67 -3.89
N ALA A 84 -3.19 -10.98 -3.42
CA ALA A 84 -2.92 -11.49 -2.07
C ALA A 84 -2.92 -10.41 -0.98
N GLN A 85 -2.59 -9.16 -1.31
CA GLN A 85 -2.49 -8.03 -0.37
C GLN A 85 -3.70 -7.90 0.55
N TYR A 86 -4.89 -7.89 -0.06
CA TYR A 86 -6.14 -7.69 0.66
C TYR A 86 -6.55 -8.92 1.45
N VAL A 87 -6.30 -10.12 0.90
CA VAL A 87 -6.59 -11.39 1.57
C VAL A 87 -5.80 -11.53 2.86
N ASN A 88 -4.50 -11.25 2.83
CA ASN A 88 -3.64 -11.35 3.99
C ASN A 88 -4.14 -10.46 5.13
N LYS A 89 -4.46 -9.20 4.82
CA LYS A 89 -4.97 -8.26 5.83
C LYS A 89 -6.38 -8.62 6.31
N ALA A 90 -7.29 -8.98 5.40
CA ALA A 90 -8.65 -9.40 5.73
C ALA A 90 -8.67 -10.64 6.63
N ARG A 91 -7.70 -11.55 6.47
CA ARG A 91 -7.51 -12.71 7.35
C ARG A 91 -6.99 -12.30 8.72
N LEU A 92 -5.94 -11.47 8.79
CA LEU A 92 -5.38 -10.98 10.06
C LEU A 92 -6.44 -10.26 10.91
N THR A 93 -7.44 -9.66 10.28
CA THR A 93 -8.56 -8.98 10.95
C THR A 93 -9.83 -9.85 11.06
N ASN A 94 -9.75 -11.15 10.78
CA ASN A 94 -10.85 -12.12 10.84
C ASN A 94 -12.09 -11.73 10.00
N MET A 95 -11.92 -11.00 8.90
CA MET A 95 -13.02 -10.56 8.04
C MET A 95 -13.44 -11.59 6.99
N VAL A 96 -12.55 -12.53 6.65
CA VAL A 96 -12.86 -13.62 5.71
C VAL A 96 -13.30 -14.85 6.49
N VAL A 97 -14.35 -15.52 6.01
CA VAL A 97 -14.73 -16.84 6.52
C VAL A 97 -13.83 -17.86 5.85
N GLU A 98 -12.75 -18.26 6.53
CA GLU A 98 -11.92 -19.35 6.03
C GLU A 98 -12.65 -20.68 6.20
N LYS A 99 -12.82 -21.42 5.10
CA LYS A 99 -13.31 -22.79 5.17
C LYS A 99 -12.19 -23.67 5.73
N PRO A 100 -12.47 -24.57 6.69
CA PRO A 100 -11.49 -25.52 7.14
C PRO A 100 -11.20 -26.49 5.99
N TYR A 101 -10.03 -26.36 5.39
CA TYR A 101 -9.53 -27.34 4.43
C TYR A 101 -8.76 -28.42 5.20
N PRO A 102 -9.07 -29.72 5.03
CA PRO A 102 -8.36 -30.82 5.68
C PRO A 102 -6.99 -31.07 5.01
N THR A 103 -6.17 -30.03 4.93
CA THR A 103 -4.87 -30.02 4.24
C THR A 103 -3.77 -29.58 5.21
N GLN A 104 -3.77 -30.14 6.42
CA GLN A 104 -2.78 -29.83 7.44
C GLN A 104 -1.38 -30.23 6.94
N GLY A 105 -0.44 -29.29 6.94
CA GLY A 105 0.94 -29.50 6.44
C GLY A 105 1.11 -29.38 4.91
N MET A 106 0.06 -29.03 4.17
CA MET A 106 0.16 -28.72 2.74
C MET A 106 0.17 -27.20 2.51
N ARG A 107 0.75 -26.79 1.37
CA ARG A 107 0.77 -25.42 0.86
C ARG A 107 0.36 -25.42 -0.61
N LEU A 108 -0.30 -24.33 -1.02
CA LEU A 108 -0.60 -24.07 -2.42
C LEU A 108 0.54 -23.25 -3.03
N LEU A 109 1.08 -23.74 -4.14
CA LEU A 109 2.08 -23.03 -4.94
C LEU A 109 1.37 -22.17 -5.98
N LEU A 110 1.58 -20.86 -5.90
CA LEU A 110 0.96 -19.88 -6.82
C LEU A 110 2.02 -19.07 -7.60
N ARG A 111 3.26 -19.53 -7.68
CA ARG A 111 4.25 -18.95 -8.60
C ARG A 111 5.16 -20.04 -9.16
N GLY A 112 5.20 -20.13 -10.49
CA GLY A 112 6.05 -21.03 -11.26
C GLY A 112 6.33 -20.38 -12.62
N VAL A 113 7.54 -20.53 -13.13
CA VAL A 113 7.99 -19.93 -14.41
C VAL A 113 7.32 -20.63 -15.62
N SER A 114 6.65 -21.76 -15.39
CA SER A 114 5.79 -22.45 -16.35
C SER A 114 4.33 -22.41 -15.89
N ASP A 115 3.40 -22.24 -16.83
CA ASP A 115 1.94 -22.33 -16.59
C ASP A 115 1.54 -23.66 -15.94
N ASP A 116 2.35 -24.70 -16.09
CA ASP A 116 2.10 -26.06 -15.59
C ASP A 116 2.15 -26.21 -14.06
N ASP A 117 2.77 -25.27 -13.34
CA ASP A 117 3.00 -25.38 -11.88
C ASP A 117 2.08 -24.48 -11.02
N TYR A 118 1.14 -23.76 -11.64
CA TYR A 118 0.25 -22.83 -10.94
C TYR A 118 -0.94 -23.53 -10.28
N GLY A 119 -1.14 -23.32 -8.97
CA GLY A 119 -2.26 -23.89 -8.23
C GLY A 119 -2.02 -25.33 -7.71
N ILE A 120 -0.77 -25.77 -7.62
CA ILE A 120 -0.43 -27.12 -7.15
C ILE A 120 -0.35 -27.16 -5.61
N LEU A 121 -0.98 -28.16 -4.99
CA LEU A 121 -0.77 -28.48 -3.57
C LEU A 121 0.46 -29.36 -3.37
N LYS A 122 1.38 -28.94 -2.50
CA LYS A 122 2.55 -29.73 -2.07
C LYS A 122 2.63 -29.83 -0.55
N LYS A 123 3.13 -30.96 -0.04
CA LYS A 123 3.43 -31.16 1.39
C LYS A 123 4.80 -30.55 1.70
N LEU A 124 4.89 -29.77 2.77
CA LEU A 124 6.16 -29.18 3.22
C LEU A 124 7.07 -30.27 3.83
N PRO A 125 8.40 -30.26 3.53
CA PRO A 125 9.39 -30.94 4.36
C PRO A 125 9.42 -30.31 5.77
N GLU A 126 9.73 -31.09 6.80
CA GLU A 126 10.05 -30.55 8.12
C GLU A 126 11.44 -29.91 8.07
N VAL A 127 11.58 -28.73 8.68
CA VAL A 127 12.81 -27.94 8.65
C VAL A 127 13.13 -27.50 10.06
N ASP A 128 14.41 -27.61 10.45
CA ASP A 128 14.92 -27.04 11.69
C ASP A 128 14.86 -25.49 11.67
N PRO A 129 14.28 -24.85 12.70
CA PRO A 129 14.27 -23.39 12.81
C PRO A 129 15.68 -22.79 12.85
N GLY A 130 15.97 -21.80 11.99
CA GLY A 130 17.16 -20.96 12.11
C GLY A 130 18.24 -21.11 11.02
N VAL A 131 17.91 -21.70 9.86
CA VAL A 131 18.83 -21.79 8.72
C VAL A 131 18.70 -20.54 7.82
N TRP A 132 19.78 -19.77 7.69
CA TRP A 132 19.85 -18.59 6.83
C TRP A 132 20.06 -18.99 5.37
N LEU A 133 19.14 -18.61 4.47
CA LEU A 133 19.23 -18.92 3.04
C LEU A 133 19.37 -17.66 2.17
N PRO A 134 20.25 -17.70 1.14
CA PRO A 134 20.50 -16.55 0.24
C PRO A 134 19.33 -16.28 -0.72
N LEU A 135 19.20 -15.02 -1.14
CA LEU A 135 18.15 -14.48 -2.04
C LEU A 135 18.28 -14.96 -3.52
N SER A 136 18.74 -16.19 -3.77
CA SER A 136 19.00 -16.73 -5.12
C SER A 136 18.08 -17.89 -5.48
N ASN A 137 17.50 -17.84 -6.68
CA ASN A 137 16.44 -18.74 -7.16
C ASN A 137 16.93 -20.06 -7.82
N LYS A 138 18.14 -20.56 -7.53
CA LYS A 138 18.68 -21.72 -8.29
C LYS A 138 19.18 -22.95 -7.56
N ASP A 139 19.09 -23.04 -6.25
CA ASP A 139 19.29 -24.31 -5.55
C ASP A 139 18.06 -24.59 -4.69
N TYR A 140 17.19 -25.51 -5.14
CA TYR A 140 15.96 -25.85 -4.42
C TYR A 140 16.29 -26.65 -3.16
N ASP A 141 16.32 -25.97 -2.02
CA ASP A 141 15.61 -26.38 -0.80
C ASP A 141 15.01 -25.10 -0.17
N TRP A 142 13.77 -24.84 -0.62
CA TRP A 142 12.77 -23.79 -0.26
C TRP A 142 13.27 -22.58 0.57
N PRO A 143 13.57 -21.42 -0.07
CA PRO A 143 14.01 -20.21 0.61
C PRO A 143 12.85 -19.41 1.21
N THR A 144 13.01 -19.03 2.47
CA THR A 144 12.21 -17.99 3.11
C THR A 144 12.96 -16.66 3.04
N SER A 145 12.30 -15.59 2.59
CA SER A 145 12.94 -14.27 2.63
C SER A 145 13.04 -13.84 4.08
N THR A 146 14.26 -13.60 4.57
CA THR A 146 14.49 -13.11 5.92
C THR A 146 14.51 -11.59 5.90
N ILE A 147 13.36 -11.00 6.19
CA ILE A 147 13.30 -9.64 6.76
C ILE A 147 12.86 -9.87 8.22
N TYR A 148 13.69 -9.49 9.19
CA TYR A 148 13.51 -9.66 10.64
C TYR A 148 13.84 -11.02 11.30
N GLY A 149 14.52 -11.94 10.62
CA GLY A 149 14.76 -13.27 11.21
C GLY A 149 13.48 -14.14 11.30
N LYS A 150 12.41 -13.73 10.61
CA LYS A 150 11.23 -14.54 10.35
C LYS A 150 11.26 -15.08 8.93
N GLU A 151 10.94 -16.35 8.83
CA GLU A 151 10.86 -17.11 7.59
C GLU A 151 9.56 -16.74 6.83
N TRP A 152 9.65 -15.94 5.76
CA TRP A 152 8.53 -15.75 4.84
C TRP A 152 8.61 -16.75 3.68
N PRO A 153 7.74 -17.77 3.60
CA PRO A 153 7.74 -18.67 2.47
C PRO A 153 7.21 -17.91 1.25
N VAL A 154 8.12 -17.38 0.44
CA VAL A 154 7.77 -16.68 -0.77
C VAL A 154 7.06 -17.68 -1.68
N TRP A 155 5.95 -17.28 -2.30
CA TRP A 155 5.16 -18.07 -3.27
C TRP A 155 4.33 -19.24 -2.71
N GLN A 156 4.26 -19.39 -1.38
CA GLN A 156 3.48 -20.45 -0.75
C GLN A 156 2.37 -19.87 0.10
N TYR A 157 1.15 -20.32 -0.16
CA TYR A 157 -0.02 -19.91 0.60
C TYR A 157 -0.54 -21.09 1.39
N SER A 158 -1.15 -20.82 2.56
CA SER A 158 -2.04 -21.83 3.13
C SER A 158 -3.10 -22.17 2.09
N THR A 159 -3.59 -23.41 2.09
CA THR A 159 -4.66 -23.80 1.15
C THR A 159 -5.85 -22.84 1.22
N ALA A 160 -6.23 -22.41 2.42
CA ALA A 160 -7.28 -21.41 2.60
C ALA A 160 -6.98 -20.10 1.88
N SER A 161 -5.81 -19.50 2.10
CA SER A 161 -5.45 -18.23 1.45
C SER A 161 -5.25 -18.37 -0.05
N GLY A 162 -4.65 -19.47 -0.50
CA GLY A 162 -4.46 -19.75 -1.92
C GLY A 162 -5.78 -19.91 -2.68
N MET A 163 -6.77 -20.59 -2.09
CA MET A 163 -8.10 -20.71 -2.68
C MET A 163 -8.82 -19.36 -2.82
N VAL A 164 -8.68 -18.47 -1.84
CA VAL A 164 -9.27 -17.12 -1.92
C VAL A 164 -8.60 -16.30 -3.02
N ILE A 165 -7.28 -16.41 -3.19
CA ILE A 165 -6.56 -15.74 -4.30
C ILE A 165 -7.05 -16.25 -5.65
N LEU A 166 -7.22 -17.57 -5.81
CA LEU A 166 -7.76 -18.15 -7.04
C LEU A 166 -9.19 -17.69 -7.31
N GLU A 167 -10.03 -17.57 -6.27
CA GLU A 167 -11.38 -16.99 -6.39
C GLU A 167 -11.34 -15.54 -6.89
N ILE A 168 -10.43 -14.72 -6.35
CA ILE A 168 -10.21 -13.33 -6.79
C ILE A 168 -9.94 -13.28 -8.28
N GLN A 169 -9.00 -14.12 -8.74
CA GLN A 169 -8.57 -14.16 -10.14
C GLN A 169 -9.67 -14.70 -11.06
N GLU A 170 -10.30 -15.82 -10.70
CA GLU A 170 -11.36 -16.45 -11.48
C GLU A 170 -12.52 -15.47 -11.72
N ARG A 171 -13.06 -14.88 -10.65
CA ARG A 171 -14.20 -13.96 -10.76
C ARG A 171 -13.84 -12.70 -11.54
N LEU A 172 -12.61 -12.19 -11.36
CA LEU A 172 -12.14 -11.02 -12.10
C LEU A 172 -12.03 -11.30 -13.60
N MET A 173 -11.46 -12.45 -13.98
CA MET A 173 -11.34 -12.85 -15.39
C MET A 173 -12.72 -13.12 -16.01
N ASP A 174 -13.61 -13.82 -15.32
CA ASP A 174 -15.00 -14.04 -15.77
C ASP A 174 -15.74 -12.70 -15.97
N PHE A 175 -15.60 -11.77 -15.04
CA PHE A 175 -16.15 -10.42 -15.16
C PHE A 175 -15.64 -9.69 -16.42
N LEU A 176 -14.32 -9.71 -16.67
CA LEU A 176 -13.73 -9.04 -17.82
C LEU A 176 -14.18 -9.68 -19.13
N VAL A 177 -14.23 -11.02 -19.19
CA VAL A 177 -14.73 -11.77 -20.36
C VAL A 177 -16.19 -11.42 -20.66
N LYS A 178 -17.06 -11.39 -19.63
CA LYS A 178 -18.46 -10.96 -19.77
C LYS A 178 -18.57 -9.53 -20.29
N CYS A 179 -17.71 -8.62 -19.84
CA CYS A 179 -17.66 -7.27 -20.37
C CYS A 179 -17.23 -7.26 -21.85
N CYS A 180 -16.22 -8.04 -22.23
CA CYS A 180 -15.78 -8.17 -23.63
C CYS A 180 -16.91 -8.63 -24.55
N TYR A 181 -17.67 -9.67 -24.17
CA TYR A 181 -18.82 -10.14 -24.95
C TYR A 181 -19.90 -9.06 -25.17
N ARG A 182 -20.06 -8.15 -24.21
CA ARG A 182 -21.01 -7.03 -24.32
C ARG A 182 -20.46 -5.90 -25.18
N ILE A 183 -19.18 -5.57 -25.02
CA ILE A 183 -18.53 -4.51 -25.80
C ILE A 183 -18.43 -4.92 -27.27
N LEU A 184 -18.06 -6.18 -27.53
CA LEU A 184 -17.88 -6.75 -28.86
C LEU A 184 -19.13 -7.54 -29.31
N HIS A 185 -20.32 -7.09 -28.92
CA HIS A 185 -21.59 -7.79 -29.19
C HIS A 185 -21.89 -7.98 -30.68
N ASP A 186 -21.26 -7.21 -31.56
CA ASP A 186 -21.37 -7.33 -33.02
C ASP A 186 -20.53 -8.49 -33.60
N ILE A 187 -19.65 -9.11 -32.80
CA ILE A 187 -18.80 -10.22 -33.21
C ILE A 187 -19.34 -11.51 -32.60
N GLU A 188 -19.62 -12.51 -33.44
CA GLU A 188 -20.02 -13.83 -32.94
C GLU A 188 -18.93 -14.46 -32.06
N PRO A 189 -19.28 -15.13 -30.93
CA PRO A 189 -18.31 -15.67 -29.98
C PRO A 189 -17.22 -16.55 -30.59
N ASN A 190 -17.57 -17.38 -31.58
CA ASN A 190 -16.61 -18.27 -32.24
C ASN A 190 -15.59 -17.52 -33.12
N ASN A 191 -15.96 -16.32 -33.60
CA ASN A 191 -15.10 -15.50 -34.44
C ASN A 191 -14.08 -14.70 -33.60
N LEU A 192 -14.33 -14.50 -32.31
CA LEU A 192 -13.40 -13.81 -31.39
C LEU A 192 -12.07 -14.55 -31.22
N PHE A 193 -12.06 -15.86 -31.42
CA PHE A 193 -10.86 -16.71 -31.32
C PHE A 193 -10.31 -17.12 -32.69
N SER A 194 -10.90 -16.61 -33.77
CA SER A 194 -10.49 -16.93 -35.14
C SER A 194 -9.48 -15.92 -35.67
N ASP A 195 -8.73 -16.31 -36.70
CA ASP A 195 -7.78 -15.43 -37.40
C ASP A 195 -8.45 -14.22 -38.10
N THR A 196 -9.79 -14.18 -38.16
CA THR A 196 -10.57 -13.06 -38.71
C THR A 196 -10.30 -11.75 -37.96
N TYR A 197 -10.06 -11.84 -36.65
CA TYR A 197 -9.77 -10.69 -35.78
C TYR A 197 -8.44 -10.91 -35.07
N PRO A 198 -7.29 -10.67 -35.73
CA PRO A 198 -5.99 -10.93 -35.14
C PRO A 198 -5.71 -10.03 -33.94
N ILE A 199 -4.92 -10.55 -32.99
CA ILE A 199 -4.49 -9.83 -31.79
C ILE A 199 -3.75 -8.56 -32.23
N GLN A 200 -4.29 -7.41 -31.84
CA GLN A 200 -3.70 -6.10 -32.14
C GLN A 200 -2.52 -5.81 -31.20
N PRO A 201 -1.55 -4.97 -31.61
CA PRO A 201 -0.52 -4.48 -30.70
C PRO A 201 -1.15 -3.77 -29.49
N GLU A 202 -0.38 -3.64 -28.40
CA GLU A 202 -0.87 -2.95 -27.21
C GLU A 202 -1.26 -1.50 -27.57
N PRO A 203 -2.51 -1.08 -27.30
CA PRO A 203 -2.93 0.28 -27.60
C PRO A 203 -2.13 1.25 -26.73
N THR A 204 -1.68 2.35 -27.32
CA THR A 204 -1.24 3.52 -26.57
C THR A 204 -2.46 4.09 -25.85
N LEU A 205 -2.70 3.60 -24.63
CA LEU A 205 -3.59 4.29 -23.71
C LEU A 205 -3.05 5.72 -23.57
N PRO A 206 -3.92 6.75 -23.47
CA PRO A 206 -3.50 8.08 -23.07
C PRO A 206 -2.93 7.96 -21.65
N SER A 207 -1.66 7.60 -21.59
CA SER A 207 -0.86 7.67 -20.40
C SER A 207 -0.81 9.14 -20.08
N ASN A 208 -1.42 9.52 -18.97
CA ASN A 208 -0.95 10.69 -18.22
C ASN A 208 0.53 10.50 -17.76
N THR A 209 1.18 9.39 -18.15
CA THR A 209 2.50 8.90 -17.74
C THR A 209 3.60 8.96 -18.82
N GLN A 210 3.42 9.69 -19.92
CA GLN A 210 4.55 10.11 -20.77
C GLN A 210 4.54 11.61 -21.09
N THR A 211 3.99 12.45 -20.21
CA THR A 211 4.46 13.83 -20.17
C THR A 211 5.84 13.81 -19.54
N GLU A 212 6.85 14.06 -20.35
CA GLU A 212 8.12 14.62 -19.89
C GLU A 212 7.80 15.85 -19.03
N GLY A 213 7.66 15.66 -17.72
CA GLY A 213 7.30 16.71 -16.78
C GLY A 213 6.18 16.33 -15.81
N LEU A 214 6.55 15.70 -14.69
CA LEU A 214 6.21 16.16 -13.33
C LEU A 214 4.79 16.70 -13.05
N GLN A 215 3.70 16.16 -13.62
CA GLN A 215 2.35 16.68 -13.32
C GLN A 215 1.21 15.64 -13.24
N THR A 216 1.47 14.33 -13.20
CA THR A 216 0.46 13.38 -12.74
C THR A 216 0.45 13.39 -11.21
N PRO A 217 -0.65 13.75 -10.53
CA PRO A 217 -0.69 13.74 -9.08
C PRO A 217 -0.37 12.33 -8.56
N LEU A 218 0.47 12.21 -7.52
CA LEU A 218 0.79 10.93 -6.87
C LEU A 218 -0.48 10.12 -6.53
N LEU A 219 -1.57 10.80 -6.23
CA LEU A 219 -2.88 10.21 -6.03
C LEU A 219 -3.41 9.47 -7.25
N GLU A 220 -3.33 10.06 -8.44
CA GLU A 220 -3.89 9.47 -9.66
C GLU A 220 -3.14 8.17 -9.99
N ILE A 221 -1.82 8.16 -9.73
CA ILE A 221 -0.98 6.96 -9.76
C ILE A 221 -1.45 5.92 -8.73
N THR A 222 -1.68 6.32 -7.47
CA THR A 222 -2.19 5.42 -6.42
C THR A 222 -3.58 4.87 -6.72
N PHE A 223 -4.45 5.68 -7.31
CA PHE A 223 -5.83 5.31 -7.65
C PHE A 223 -5.89 4.36 -8.83
N GLU A 224 -5.02 4.55 -9.83
CA GLU A 224 -4.96 3.69 -11.01
C GLU A 224 -4.14 2.42 -10.80
N ALA A 225 -3.23 2.41 -9.81
CA ALA A 225 -2.35 1.28 -9.50
C ALA A 225 -3.05 -0.10 -9.44
N PRO A 226 -4.24 -0.26 -8.81
CA PRO A 226 -4.91 -1.56 -8.75
C PRO A 226 -5.40 -2.09 -10.10
N TYR A 227 -5.53 -1.22 -11.11
CA TYR A 227 -5.99 -1.57 -12.46
C TYR A 227 -4.83 -1.73 -13.45
N CYS A 228 -3.61 -1.36 -13.05
CA CYS A 228 -2.42 -1.45 -13.89
C CYS A 228 -1.67 -2.77 -13.66
N VAL A 229 -0.73 -3.07 -14.56
CA VAL A 229 0.26 -4.12 -14.33
C VAL A 229 1.11 -3.71 -13.11
N PRO A 230 1.36 -4.61 -12.14
CA PRO A 230 2.18 -4.30 -10.98
C PRO A 230 3.52 -3.71 -11.42
N THR A 231 3.78 -2.47 -11.01
CA THR A 231 4.99 -1.76 -11.43
C THR A 231 6.19 -2.40 -10.78
N ARG A 232 7.14 -2.87 -11.60
CA ARG A 232 8.43 -3.34 -11.11
C ARG A 232 9.19 -2.18 -10.47
N LEU A 233 9.92 -2.48 -9.39
CA LEU A 233 10.76 -1.50 -8.72
C LEU A 233 11.72 -0.85 -9.73
N ASN A 234 11.66 0.48 -9.83
CA ASN A 234 12.55 1.26 -10.67
C ASN A 234 13.41 2.16 -9.78
N PHE A 235 14.67 1.77 -9.59
CA PHE A 235 15.61 2.51 -8.75
C PHE A 235 15.88 3.92 -9.27
N ALA A 236 15.85 4.15 -10.58
CA ALA A 236 16.04 5.49 -11.15
C ALA A 236 14.87 6.43 -10.82
N ASN A 237 13.64 5.92 -10.76
CA ASN A 237 12.50 6.72 -10.31
C ASN A 237 12.58 7.04 -8.82
N LEU A 238 13.00 6.06 -8.00
CA LEU A 238 13.22 6.29 -6.57
C LEU A 238 14.36 7.27 -6.31
N GLU A 239 15.46 7.19 -7.07
CA GLU A 239 16.59 8.10 -6.99
C GLU A 239 16.13 9.54 -7.25
N LYS A 240 15.38 9.78 -8.33
CA LYS A 240 14.81 11.10 -8.63
C LYS A 240 13.87 11.60 -7.53
N LEU A 241 13.05 10.71 -6.98
CA LEU A 241 12.12 11.05 -5.90
C LEU A 241 12.86 11.45 -4.62
N PHE A 242 13.87 10.68 -4.21
CA PHE A 242 14.66 10.99 -3.02
C PHE A 242 15.55 12.22 -3.24
N ALA A 243 16.08 12.42 -4.46
CA ALA A 243 16.79 13.65 -4.82
C ALA A 243 15.89 14.89 -4.66
N ALA A 244 14.66 14.82 -5.17
CA ALA A 244 13.68 15.90 -5.03
C ALA A 244 13.30 16.15 -3.56
N LYS A 245 13.20 15.08 -2.75
CA LYS A 245 12.91 15.20 -1.31
C LYS A 245 14.08 15.79 -0.52
N ALA A 246 15.32 15.42 -0.87
CA ALA A 246 16.52 16.01 -0.28
C ALA A 246 16.58 17.51 -0.59
N ALA A 247 16.39 17.90 -1.86
CA ALA A 247 16.36 19.30 -2.28
C ALA A 247 15.24 20.08 -1.56
N ALA A 248 14.03 19.54 -1.48
CA ALA A 248 12.93 20.18 -0.76
C ALA A 248 13.20 20.34 0.76
N ALA A 249 13.89 19.38 1.37
CA ALA A 249 14.28 19.46 2.78
C ALA A 249 15.36 20.53 3.02
N GLU A 250 16.31 20.67 2.08
CA GLU A 250 17.29 21.77 2.10
C GLU A 250 16.60 23.13 1.96
N ASP A 251 15.77 23.31 0.93
CA ASP A 251 15.02 24.54 0.67
C ASP A 251 14.15 24.95 1.87
N HIS A 252 13.55 23.98 2.56
CA HIS A 252 12.80 24.22 3.80
C HIS A 252 13.68 24.84 4.89
N VAL A 253 14.90 24.35 5.09
CA VAL A 253 15.85 24.92 6.08
C VAL A 253 16.33 26.30 5.65
N TRP A 254 16.60 26.52 4.36
CA TRP A 254 16.95 27.85 3.84
C TRP A 254 15.83 28.85 4.10
N THR A 255 14.59 28.49 3.77
CA THR A 255 13.41 29.34 3.99
C THR A 255 13.25 29.69 5.47
N MET A 256 13.43 28.73 6.39
CA MET A 256 13.39 29.01 7.83
C MET A 256 14.50 29.94 8.32
N ARG A 257 15.65 29.98 7.64
CA ARG A 257 16.77 30.88 8.00
C ARG A 257 16.58 32.28 7.43
N GLU A 258 15.96 32.40 6.26
CA GLU A 258 15.85 33.65 5.51
C GLU A 258 14.54 34.42 5.79
N ASP A 259 13.45 33.72 6.09
CA ASP A 259 12.15 34.32 6.39
C ASP A 259 11.75 34.11 7.87
N PRO A 260 11.90 35.13 8.72
CA PRO A 260 11.49 35.07 10.12
C PRO A 260 9.99 34.82 10.32
N ASN A 261 9.13 35.26 9.39
CA ASN A 261 7.68 35.04 9.49
C ASN A 261 7.37 33.57 9.22
N TYR A 262 7.95 32.98 8.18
CA TYR A 262 7.82 31.56 7.90
C TYR A 262 8.30 30.72 9.09
N PHE A 263 9.46 31.04 9.67
CA PHE A 263 9.95 30.34 10.85
C PHE A 263 9.01 30.48 12.05
N ALA A 264 8.46 31.67 12.29
CA ALA A 264 7.48 31.91 13.35
C ALA A 264 6.18 31.11 13.14
N GLU A 265 5.71 30.94 11.91
CA GLU A 265 4.57 30.10 11.57
C GLU A 265 4.83 28.62 11.88
N GLN A 266 5.99 28.08 11.50
CA GLN A 266 6.36 26.69 11.81
C GLN A 266 6.42 26.43 13.32
N ILE A 267 7.01 27.35 14.08
CA ILE A 267 7.07 27.24 15.54
C ILE A 267 5.67 27.33 16.14
N SER A 268 4.81 28.22 15.63
CA SER A 268 3.44 28.39 16.15
C SER A 268 2.60 27.13 15.95
N ASP A 269 2.65 26.52 14.76
CA ASP A 269 1.98 25.24 14.51
C ASP A 269 2.50 24.14 15.46
N MET A 270 3.82 24.04 15.64
CA MET A 270 4.42 23.06 16.55
C MET A 270 4.11 23.34 18.02
N TYR A 271 4.03 24.61 18.43
CA TYR A 271 3.72 25.03 19.79
C TYR A 271 2.38 24.47 20.24
N ASP A 272 1.38 24.50 19.36
CA ASP A 272 0.06 23.95 19.64
C ASP A 272 0.11 22.44 19.87
N HIS A 273 1.01 21.70 19.21
CA HIS A 273 1.21 20.28 19.45
C HIS A 273 1.93 20.02 20.80
N VAL A 274 2.81 20.91 21.26
CA VAL A 274 3.59 20.76 22.51
C VAL A 274 2.74 21.02 23.78
N GLN A 275 1.57 21.65 23.68
CA GLN A 275 0.70 21.98 24.81
C GLN A 275 0.27 20.79 25.71
N LEU A 276 0.52 19.54 25.31
CA LEU A 276 0.03 18.31 25.95
C LEU A 276 1.03 17.59 26.86
N ILE A 277 2.23 18.13 27.10
CA ILE A 277 3.09 17.63 28.19
C ILE A 277 2.58 18.26 29.48
N GLY A 278 1.78 17.52 30.24
CA GLY A 278 1.29 17.94 31.54
C GLY A 278 2.46 18.26 32.47
N ASP A 279 2.76 19.55 32.63
CA ASP A 279 2.64 20.27 33.89
C ASP A 279 2.80 21.77 33.63
N THR A 280 2.09 22.60 34.39
CA THR A 280 2.13 24.07 34.33
C THR A 280 3.41 24.65 34.93
N ARG A 281 4.58 24.16 34.51
CA ARG A 281 5.87 24.75 34.88
C ARG A 281 6.60 25.30 33.64
N GLU A 282 6.40 26.60 33.48
CA GLU A 282 7.13 27.57 32.65
C GLU A 282 6.90 27.53 31.12
N ASN A 283 6.13 28.51 30.63
CA ASN A 283 5.94 28.80 29.20
C ASN A 283 7.25 29.02 28.43
N LYS A 284 8.36 29.40 29.10
CA LYS A 284 9.69 29.51 28.47
C LYS A 284 10.26 28.16 28.04
N SER A 285 9.91 27.07 28.72
CA SER A 285 10.29 25.69 28.35
C SER A 285 9.54 25.20 27.10
N LYS A 286 8.29 25.65 26.91
CA LYS A 286 7.43 25.21 25.79
C LYS A 286 7.88 25.75 24.44
N TRP A 287 8.21 27.05 24.37
CA TRP A 287 8.77 27.64 23.15
C TRP A 287 10.10 26.98 22.80
N GLY A 288 10.95 26.73 23.80
CA GLY A 288 12.18 25.97 23.62
C GLY A 288 11.95 24.57 23.04
N ALA A 289 10.95 23.85 23.55
CA ALA A 289 10.58 22.52 23.03
C ALA A 289 10.00 22.58 21.60
N ALA A 290 9.15 23.57 21.29
CA ALA A 290 8.61 23.76 19.95
C ALA A 290 9.72 24.10 18.94
N ILE A 291 10.59 25.06 19.28
CA ILE A 291 11.76 25.42 18.46
C ILE A 291 12.67 24.20 18.27
N GLY A 292 12.99 23.50 19.36
CA GLY A 292 13.80 22.29 19.32
C GLY A 292 13.22 21.22 18.40
N GLN A 293 11.91 21.00 18.44
CA GLN A 293 11.25 20.02 17.59
C GLN A 293 11.21 20.43 16.11
N VAL A 294 10.95 21.71 15.80
CA VAL A 294 11.01 22.24 14.43
C VAL A 294 12.41 22.05 13.85
N LEU A 295 13.45 22.48 14.59
CA LEU A 295 14.83 22.35 14.13
C LEU A 295 15.26 20.89 14.00
N ALA A 296 15.00 20.06 15.02
CA ALA A 296 15.32 18.64 14.97
C ALA A 296 14.65 17.95 13.77
N ASN A 297 13.37 18.26 13.49
CA ASN A 297 12.67 17.71 12.34
C ASN A 297 13.32 18.12 11.02
N ALA A 298 13.58 19.41 10.83
CA ALA A 298 14.11 19.90 9.57
C ALA A 298 15.49 19.30 9.25
N TYR A 299 16.40 19.25 10.23
CA TYR A 299 17.72 18.63 10.02
C TYR A 299 17.64 17.10 9.87
N THR A 300 16.78 16.41 10.64
CA THR A 300 16.56 14.97 10.42
C THR A 300 16.09 14.70 8.98
N MET A 301 15.17 15.51 8.43
CA MET A 301 14.67 15.31 7.07
C MET A 301 15.79 15.46 6.02
N ILE A 302 16.68 16.44 6.17
CA ILE A 302 17.85 16.58 5.30
C ILE A 302 18.71 15.31 5.37
N GLU A 303 19.11 14.89 6.57
CA GLU A 303 20.00 13.73 6.73
C GLU A 303 19.42 12.45 6.13
N VAL A 304 18.15 12.14 6.42
CA VAL A 304 17.55 10.88 5.97
C VAL A 304 17.27 10.86 4.47
N PHE A 305 16.84 11.98 3.87
CA PHE A 305 16.55 12.03 2.44
C PHE A 305 17.82 12.14 1.59
N THR A 306 18.85 12.87 2.05
CA THR A 306 20.15 12.90 1.38
C THR A 306 20.82 11.53 1.40
N GLU A 307 20.73 10.80 2.52
CA GLU A 307 21.26 9.43 2.59
C GLU A 307 20.44 8.44 1.74
N ALA A 308 19.10 8.53 1.74
CA ALA A 308 18.26 7.74 0.85
C ALA A 308 18.62 7.97 -0.63
N HIS A 309 18.85 9.23 -1.01
CA HIS A 309 19.31 9.60 -2.35
C HIS A 309 20.68 9.00 -2.67
N ARG A 310 21.65 9.08 -1.75
CA ARG A 310 22.99 8.50 -1.92
C ARG A 310 22.93 6.99 -2.15
N ILE A 311 22.13 6.28 -1.34
CA ILE A 311 21.98 4.82 -1.43
C ILE A 311 21.32 4.41 -2.74
N THR A 312 20.23 5.10 -3.14
CA THR A 312 19.51 4.81 -4.39
C THR A 312 20.30 5.15 -5.64
N LYS A 313 21.10 6.23 -5.61
CA LYS A 313 22.05 6.54 -6.67
C LYS A 313 23.08 5.42 -6.85
N ARG A 314 23.64 4.90 -5.76
CA ARG A 314 24.55 3.75 -5.81
C ARG A 314 23.87 2.49 -6.37
N LEU A 315 22.60 2.25 -6.03
CA LEU A 315 21.83 1.15 -6.61
C LEU A 315 21.66 1.31 -8.13
N CYS A 316 21.40 2.52 -8.62
CA CYS A 316 21.32 2.77 -10.07
C CYS A 316 22.65 2.46 -10.77
N GLU A 317 23.78 2.91 -10.20
CA GLU A 317 25.11 2.61 -10.73
C GLU A 317 25.40 1.10 -10.78
N LEU A 318 25.00 0.36 -9.74
CA LEU A 318 25.18 -1.10 -9.67
C LEU A 318 24.23 -1.83 -10.64
N GLN A 319 23.00 -1.33 -10.79
CA GLN A 319 22.04 -1.87 -11.75
C GLN A 319 22.58 -1.73 -13.18
N GLU A 320 23.15 -0.57 -13.54
CA GLU A 320 23.80 -0.37 -14.84
C GLU A 320 25.04 -1.25 -15.00
N LYS A 321 25.90 -1.32 -13.98
CA LYS A 321 27.12 -2.14 -13.97
C LYS A 321 26.85 -3.62 -14.23
N TYR A 322 25.77 -4.15 -13.66
CA TYR A 322 25.42 -5.57 -13.72
C TYR A 322 24.27 -5.89 -14.70
N ALA A 323 23.79 -4.91 -15.47
CA ALA A 323 22.64 -5.06 -16.37
C ALA A 323 22.77 -6.23 -17.37
N SER A 324 23.99 -6.54 -17.82
CA SER A 324 24.27 -7.64 -18.76
C SER A 324 24.48 -9.00 -18.10
N VAL A 325 24.63 -9.03 -16.77
CA VAL A 325 24.99 -10.23 -15.99
C VAL A 325 23.82 -10.72 -15.15
N VAL A 326 22.92 -9.82 -14.72
CA VAL A 326 21.78 -10.17 -13.91
C VAL A 326 20.74 -10.93 -14.74
N SER A 327 20.38 -12.11 -14.25
CA SER A 327 19.26 -12.91 -14.73
C SER A 327 18.35 -13.21 -13.53
N PRO A 328 17.01 -13.19 -13.70
CA PRO A 328 16.06 -13.54 -12.63
C PRO A 328 16.25 -14.94 -12.04
N THR A 329 17.04 -15.78 -12.73
CA THR A 329 17.31 -17.17 -12.38
C THR A 329 18.70 -17.38 -11.79
N GLU A 330 19.53 -16.35 -11.64
CA GLU A 330 20.90 -16.49 -11.15
C GLU A 330 21.14 -15.63 -9.91
N LYS A 331 22.14 -16.01 -9.11
CA LYS A 331 22.49 -15.28 -7.89
C LYS A 331 22.94 -13.87 -8.27
N LEU A 332 22.35 -12.87 -7.62
CA LEU A 332 22.82 -11.49 -7.71
C LEU A 332 24.30 -11.38 -7.29
N PRO A 333 25.10 -10.57 -8.00
CA PRO A 333 26.44 -10.22 -7.54
C PRO A 333 26.41 -9.72 -6.10
N ASP A 334 27.32 -10.21 -5.25
CA ASP A 334 27.30 -9.95 -3.80
C ASP A 334 27.30 -8.45 -3.49
N GLU A 335 28.08 -7.65 -4.23
CA GLU A 335 28.10 -6.17 -4.10
C GLU A 335 26.71 -5.54 -4.33
N TYR A 336 25.96 -6.02 -5.32
CA TYR A 336 24.64 -5.48 -5.63
C TYR A 336 23.59 -5.94 -4.62
N ASN A 337 23.64 -7.21 -4.24
CA ASN A 337 22.76 -7.79 -3.22
C ASN A 337 22.93 -7.12 -1.85
N ASP A 338 24.17 -6.88 -1.44
CA ASP A 338 24.48 -6.19 -0.18
C ASP A 338 24.00 -4.74 -0.18
N GLN A 339 24.10 -4.05 -1.33
CA GLN A 339 23.55 -2.70 -1.45
C GLN A 339 22.01 -2.69 -1.36
N ILE A 340 21.31 -3.68 -1.95
CA ILE A 340 19.85 -3.80 -1.82
C ILE A 340 19.46 -4.05 -0.35
N ARG A 341 20.18 -4.93 0.36
CA ARG A 341 19.97 -5.18 1.79
C ARG A 341 20.21 -3.94 2.63
N HIS A 342 21.27 -3.20 2.34
CA HIS A 342 21.57 -1.94 3.01
C HIS A 342 20.44 -0.92 2.82
N PHE A 343 19.94 -0.79 1.59
CA PHE A 343 18.81 0.09 1.29
C PHE A 343 17.53 -0.33 2.02
N LEU A 344 17.18 -1.61 2.00
CA LEU A 344 16.03 -2.14 2.74
C LEU A 344 16.15 -1.84 4.25
N SER A 345 17.30 -2.15 4.84
CA SER A 345 17.58 -1.88 6.26
C SER A 345 17.46 -0.39 6.59
N PHE A 346 17.92 0.47 5.69
CA PHE A 346 17.87 1.92 5.85
C PHE A 346 16.42 2.44 5.81
N ILE A 347 15.63 2.06 4.80
CA ILE A 347 14.23 2.48 4.68
C ILE A 347 13.38 1.94 5.84
N LEU A 348 13.63 0.71 6.31
CA LEU A 348 13.00 0.17 7.52
C LEU A 348 13.36 0.99 8.75
N THR A 349 14.62 1.41 8.88
CA THR A 349 15.06 2.28 9.98
C THR A 349 14.38 3.64 9.91
N MET A 350 14.26 4.23 8.71
CA MET A 350 13.49 5.47 8.51
C MET A 350 12.05 5.29 8.97
N ARG A 351 11.39 4.19 8.57
CA ARG A 351 10.03 3.86 9.01
C ARG A 351 9.94 3.81 10.54
N GLU A 352 10.73 2.97 11.20
CA GLU A 352 10.58 2.67 12.63
C GLU A 352 11.12 3.75 13.57
N ALA A 353 12.27 4.34 13.24
CA ALA A 353 12.96 5.27 14.14
C ALA A 353 12.59 6.74 13.87
N VAL A 354 12.20 7.08 12.63
CA VAL A 354 12.00 8.46 12.22
C VAL A 354 10.53 8.78 12.02
N PHE A 355 9.88 8.11 11.06
CA PHE A 355 8.55 8.53 10.62
C PHE A 355 7.44 8.02 11.53
N LEU A 356 7.43 6.73 11.87
CA LEU A 356 6.34 6.15 12.66
C LEU A 356 6.16 6.83 14.03
N PRO A 357 7.21 7.04 14.84
CA PRO A 357 7.06 7.69 16.15
C PRO A 357 6.65 9.15 16.03
N LYS A 358 7.17 9.87 15.02
CA LYS A 358 6.85 11.29 14.79
C LYS A 358 5.41 11.45 14.31
N LEU A 359 4.96 10.64 13.36
CA LEU A 359 3.60 10.69 12.83
C LEU A 359 2.58 10.35 13.92
N GLU A 360 2.86 9.32 14.71
CA GLU A 360 2.08 8.94 15.89
C GLU A 360 1.96 10.13 16.87
N LEU A 361 3.07 10.82 17.15
CA LEU A 361 3.09 11.97 18.05
C LEU A 361 2.30 13.16 17.50
N LEU A 362 2.51 13.48 16.21
CA LEU A 362 1.89 14.62 15.54
C LEU A 362 0.38 14.44 15.44
N ILE A 363 -0.10 13.27 15.02
CA ILE A 363 -1.54 13.04 14.90
C ILE A 363 -2.21 13.05 16.28
N LYS A 364 -1.60 12.43 17.30
CA LYS A 364 -2.14 12.46 18.67
C LYS A 364 -2.28 13.85 19.26
N ARG A 365 -1.33 14.71 18.92
CA ARG A 365 -1.24 16.06 19.47
C ARG A 365 -1.87 17.11 18.57
N SER A 366 -2.35 16.69 17.40
CA SER A 366 -2.94 17.56 16.40
C SER A 366 -4.12 18.33 17.01
N PRO A 367 -4.10 19.68 16.98
CA PRO A 367 -5.16 20.48 17.58
C PRO A 367 -6.58 20.11 17.08
N PRO A 368 -6.80 19.88 15.77
CA PRO A 368 -8.12 19.49 15.26
C PRO A 368 -8.61 18.13 15.76
N PHE A 369 -7.69 17.18 16.01
CA PHE A 369 -8.03 15.82 16.43
C PHE A 369 -8.04 15.63 17.96
N ARG A 370 -7.57 16.63 18.71
CA ARG A 370 -7.45 16.60 20.17
C ARG A 370 -8.79 16.34 20.87
N ALA A 371 -9.86 16.98 20.40
CA ALA A 371 -11.19 16.80 20.98
C ALA A 371 -11.66 15.35 20.86
N ALA A 372 -11.44 14.72 19.71
CA ALA A 372 -11.77 13.31 19.47
C ALA A 372 -10.96 12.37 20.38
N ILE A 373 -9.66 12.60 20.54
CA ILE A 373 -8.81 11.78 21.43
C ILE A 373 -9.26 11.91 22.89
N ASN A 374 -9.59 13.12 23.34
CA ASN A 374 -10.06 13.34 24.70
C ASN A 374 -11.39 12.61 24.95
N LEU A 375 -12.34 12.70 24.00
CA LEU A 375 -13.61 11.97 24.08
C LEU A 375 -13.39 10.46 24.08
N TRP A 376 -12.45 9.95 23.27
CA TRP A 376 -12.17 8.52 23.20
C TRP A 376 -11.68 7.94 24.54
N ARG A 377 -10.95 8.71 25.35
CA ARG A 377 -10.45 8.29 26.67
C ARG A 377 -11.55 7.99 27.69
N PHE A 378 -12.74 8.56 27.49
CA PHE A 378 -13.90 8.30 28.35
C PHE A 378 -14.71 7.13 27.80
N HIS A 379 -15.34 6.39 28.72
CA HIS A 379 -16.34 5.40 28.37
C HIS A 379 -17.47 6.06 27.56
N PRO A 380 -18.08 5.35 26.59
CA PRO A 380 -19.11 5.94 25.72
C PRO A 380 -20.23 6.68 26.46
N GLU A 381 -20.64 6.15 27.61
CA GLU A 381 -21.64 6.70 28.54
C GLU A 381 -21.22 7.99 29.24
N ASP A 382 -19.92 8.23 29.41
CA ASP A 382 -19.34 9.39 30.12
C ASP A 382 -18.93 10.52 29.16
N ARG A 383 -19.19 10.37 27.85
CA ARG A 383 -18.82 11.38 26.85
C ARG A 383 -19.87 12.48 26.77
N ASP A 384 -19.41 13.73 26.77
CA ASP A 384 -20.26 14.90 26.52
C ASP A 384 -20.96 14.85 25.15
N ARG A 385 -20.38 14.13 24.17
CA ARG A 385 -20.97 13.86 22.86
C ARG A 385 -20.40 12.59 22.23
N PRO A 386 -21.12 11.94 21.29
CA PRO A 386 -20.54 10.87 20.50
C PRO A 386 -19.40 11.38 19.59
N LEU A 387 -18.47 10.48 19.26
CA LEU A 387 -17.49 10.71 18.21
C LEU A 387 -18.20 10.71 16.85
N THR A 388 -17.87 11.65 15.99
CA THR A 388 -18.35 11.67 14.60
C THR A 388 -17.75 10.50 13.80
N HIS A 389 -18.35 10.16 12.67
CA HIS A 389 -17.84 9.09 11.80
C HIS A 389 -16.37 9.28 11.41
N ASN A 390 -16.00 10.52 11.08
CA ASN A 390 -14.68 10.91 10.62
C ASN A 390 -13.64 10.89 11.75
N GLU A 391 -14.04 11.34 12.95
CA GLU A 391 -13.22 11.19 14.15
C GLU A 391 -12.97 9.72 14.48
N GLN A 392 -14.00 8.86 14.41
CA GLN A 392 -13.85 7.43 14.62
C GLN A 392 -12.95 6.77 13.56
N PHE A 393 -13.09 7.16 12.29
CA PHE A 393 -12.27 6.66 11.20
C PHE A 393 -10.79 6.94 11.46
N LEU A 394 -10.44 8.22 11.69
CA LEU A 394 -9.04 8.61 11.89
C LEU A 394 -8.49 8.01 13.19
N LEU A 395 -9.30 7.91 14.25
CA LEU A 395 -8.90 7.29 15.51
C LEU A 395 -8.56 5.81 15.34
N MET A 396 -9.44 5.06 14.65
CA MET A 396 -9.21 3.64 14.38
C MET A 396 -8.02 3.42 13.45
N TRP A 397 -7.85 4.30 12.45
CA TRP A 397 -6.68 4.28 11.58
C TRP A 397 -5.39 4.43 12.38
N VAL A 398 -5.31 5.44 13.25
CA VAL A 398 -4.15 5.68 14.13
C VAL A 398 -3.93 4.50 15.09
N LEU A 399 -4.95 4.09 15.85
CA LEU A 399 -4.86 3.04 16.86
C LEU A 399 -4.55 1.65 16.30
N ARG A 400 -4.94 1.36 15.05
CA ARG A 400 -4.72 0.03 14.47
C ARG A 400 -3.54 -0.05 13.52
N HIS A 401 -3.07 1.07 12.97
CA HIS A 401 -1.99 1.05 11.97
C HIS A 401 -0.72 1.75 12.44
N LEU A 402 -0.82 2.72 13.35
CA LEU A 402 0.35 3.33 13.98
C LEU A 402 0.71 2.66 15.32
N TYR A 403 -0.28 2.21 16.09
CA TYR A 403 -0.07 1.60 17.42
C TYR A 403 0.10 0.07 17.37
N ASP A 404 -0.76 -0.65 16.64
CA ASP A 404 -0.67 -2.13 16.48
C ASP A 404 0.60 -2.57 15.74
N GLY A 405 1.17 -1.67 14.93
CA GLY A 405 2.46 -1.90 14.27
C GLY A 405 3.65 -2.03 15.22
N ARG A 406 3.46 -1.85 16.54
CA ARG A 406 4.46 -2.17 17.57
C ARG A 406 4.13 -3.40 18.41
N GLY A 407 3.03 -4.13 18.12
CA GLY A 407 2.58 -5.25 18.96
C GLY A 407 2.07 -4.85 20.35
N LEU A 408 1.57 -3.61 20.52
CA LEU A 408 1.12 -3.06 21.81
C LEU A 408 -0.33 -3.41 22.18
N LEU A 409 -1.09 -4.05 21.30
CA LEU A 409 -2.36 -4.70 21.62
C LEU A 409 -2.08 -6.19 21.78
N ASP A 410 -1.74 -6.51 23.01
CA ASP A 410 -1.34 -7.80 23.57
C ASP A 410 -2.30 -8.94 23.20
N ASP A 411 -1.87 -9.84 22.31
CA ASP A 411 -2.41 -11.21 22.15
C ASP A 411 -1.27 -12.24 22.02
N GLY A 412 -0.03 -11.91 22.42
CA GLY A 412 1.12 -12.82 22.39
C GLY A 412 1.54 -13.32 20.99
N GLN A 413 0.91 -12.82 19.92
CA GLN A 413 1.37 -12.96 18.55
C GLN A 413 2.20 -11.71 18.25
N ASP A 414 3.49 -11.87 17.96
CA ASP A 414 4.30 -10.82 17.33
C ASP A 414 3.63 -10.38 16.02
N VAL A 415 2.69 -9.43 16.10
CA VAL A 415 2.08 -8.80 14.92
C VAL A 415 3.14 -7.87 14.36
N VAL A 416 4.03 -8.43 13.54
CA VAL A 416 4.88 -7.64 12.67
C VAL A 416 3.93 -6.79 11.82
N PRO A 417 4.08 -5.46 11.79
CA PRO A 417 3.31 -4.61 10.90
C PRO A 417 3.54 -5.06 9.45
N ASP A 418 2.53 -5.70 8.89
CA ASP A 418 2.51 -6.12 7.49
C ASP A 418 2.63 -4.89 6.58
N ILE A 419 3.75 -4.76 5.86
CA ILE A 419 4.04 -3.64 4.94
C ILE A 419 2.96 -3.54 3.86
N PHE A 420 2.42 -4.68 3.40
CA PHE A 420 1.30 -4.73 2.46
C PHE A 420 0.05 -4.08 3.05
N ALA A 421 -0.29 -4.42 4.28
CA ALA A 421 -1.40 -3.82 5.00
C ALA A 421 -1.20 -2.33 5.28
N MET A 422 0.04 -1.90 5.51
CA MET A 422 0.35 -0.50 5.73
C MET A 422 0.24 0.31 4.44
N ASN A 423 0.70 -0.23 3.30
CA ASN A 423 0.55 0.42 2.00
C ASN A 423 -0.92 0.64 1.65
N MET A 424 -1.74 -0.40 1.85
CA MET A 424 -3.20 -0.30 1.72
C MET A 424 -3.78 0.81 2.63
N ALA A 425 -3.41 0.80 3.91
CA ALA A 425 -3.89 1.76 4.90
C ALA A 425 -3.55 3.21 4.53
N MET A 426 -2.33 3.45 4.03
CA MET A 426 -1.88 4.78 3.59
C MET A 426 -2.66 5.24 2.36
N ASN A 427 -2.87 4.36 1.38
CA ASN A 427 -3.65 4.68 0.18
C ASN A 427 -5.11 5.01 0.52
N ASP A 428 -5.74 4.25 1.42
CA ASP A 428 -7.09 4.50 1.89
C ASP A 428 -7.19 5.83 2.66
N LEU A 429 -6.23 6.15 3.54
CA LEU A 429 -6.18 7.43 4.25
C LEU A 429 -6.09 8.61 3.27
N GLN A 430 -5.19 8.50 2.29
CA GLN A 430 -5.00 9.56 1.29
C GLN A 430 -6.29 9.81 0.51
N LEU A 431 -6.92 8.75 -0.01
CA LEU A 431 -8.18 8.83 -0.74
C LEU A 431 -9.29 9.48 0.11
N GLN A 432 -9.37 9.15 1.40
CA GLN A 432 -10.39 9.71 2.29
C GLN A 432 -10.15 11.20 2.59
N THR A 433 -8.89 11.62 2.78
CA THR A 433 -8.57 13.04 3.00
C THR A 433 -8.88 13.92 1.77
N GLU A 434 -8.94 13.35 0.58
CA GLU A 434 -9.29 14.11 -0.62
C GLU A 434 -10.80 14.18 -0.84
N ARG A 435 -11.51 13.09 -0.54
CA ARG A 435 -12.97 13.03 -0.64
C ARG A 435 -13.65 13.88 0.39
N ASP A 436 -13.16 13.84 1.63
CA ASP A 436 -13.78 14.52 2.76
C ASP A 436 -12.82 15.54 3.37
N LYS A 437 -13.11 16.81 3.08
CA LYS A 437 -12.39 17.94 3.66
C LYS A 437 -12.38 17.88 5.19
N THR A 438 -13.42 17.36 5.84
CA THR A 438 -13.46 17.30 7.30
C THR A 438 -12.48 16.26 7.85
N ILE A 439 -12.26 15.12 7.17
CA ILE A 439 -11.20 14.16 7.55
C ILE A 439 -9.83 14.81 7.39
N ARG A 440 -9.62 15.54 6.28
CA ARG A 440 -8.37 16.27 6.05
C ARG A 440 -8.12 17.35 7.09
N ASP A 441 -9.16 18.07 7.49
CA ASP A 441 -9.09 19.14 8.46
C ASP A 441 -8.87 18.60 9.90
N LEU A 442 -9.06 17.29 10.14
CA LEU A 442 -8.61 16.63 11.38
C LEU A 442 -7.07 16.47 11.45
N LEU A 443 -6.35 16.58 10.33
CA LEU A 443 -4.90 16.54 10.30
C LEU A 443 -4.31 17.96 10.20
N SER A 444 -3.49 18.33 11.18
CA SER A 444 -2.71 19.57 11.14
C SER A 444 -1.83 19.64 9.87
N PRO A 445 -1.47 20.85 9.39
CA PRO A 445 -0.58 21.00 8.23
C PRO A 445 0.71 20.18 8.35
N THR A 446 1.38 20.23 9.51
CA THR A 446 2.59 19.44 9.77
C THR A 446 2.34 17.93 9.75
N ALA A 447 1.21 17.46 10.30
CA ALA A 447 0.84 16.04 10.23
C ALA A 447 0.62 15.60 8.78
N ARG A 448 -0.02 16.43 7.94
CA ARG A 448 -0.25 16.11 6.51
C ARG A 448 1.04 15.98 5.72
N VAL A 449 2.01 16.87 5.93
CA VAL A 449 3.34 16.77 5.29
C VAL A 449 4.01 15.46 5.69
N MET A 450 4.04 15.15 6.99
CA MET A 450 4.63 13.92 7.51
C MET A 450 3.93 12.66 6.99
N THR A 451 2.59 12.67 6.86
CA THR A 451 1.83 11.57 6.24
C THR A 451 2.26 11.35 4.79
N GLY A 452 2.43 12.42 4.00
CA GLY A 452 2.88 12.31 2.61
C GLY A 452 4.28 11.72 2.47
N ASP A 453 5.23 12.15 3.31
CA ASP A 453 6.58 11.58 3.33
C ASP A 453 6.57 10.11 3.78
N PHE A 454 5.76 9.79 4.79
CA PHE A 454 5.61 8.42 5.26
C PHE A 454 5.01 7.49 4.19
N THR A 455 4.05 7.98 3.38
CA THR A 455 3.52 7.23 2.22
C THR A 455 4.65 6.80 1.28
N ILE A 456 5.61 7.68 1.00
CA ILE A 456 6.75 7.36 0.12
C ILE A 456 7.60 6.23 0.71
N ILE A 457 7.84 6.25 2.01
CA ILE A 457 8.61 5.20 2.71
C ILE A 457 7.88 3.86 2.61
N ILE A 458 6.57 3.84 2.87
CA ILE A 458 5.77 2.62 2.80
C ILE A 458 5.69 2.09 1.37
N GLN A 459 5.46 2.95 0.37
CA GLN A 459 5.46 2.55 -1.04
C GLN A 459 6.83 2.02 -1.50
N THR A 460 7.92 2.60 -1.01
CA THR A 460 9.29 2.11 -1.28
C THR A 460 9.51 0.72 -0.69
N LEU A 461 9.13 0.49 0.57
CA LEU A 461 9.23 -0.83 1.21
C LEU A 461 8.39 -1.86 0.47
N HIS A 462 7.16 -1.49 0.11
CA HIS A 462 6.25 -2.32 -0.62
C HIS A 462 6.78 -2.72 -2.01
N ALA A 463 7.49 -1.81 -2.68
CA ALA A 463 8.13 -2.08 -3.95
C ALA A 463 9.40 -2.95 -3.79
N LEU A 464 10.14 -2.78 -2.67
CA LEU A 464 11.31 -3.60 -2.33
C LEU A 464 10.95 -5.04 -2.00
N GLU A 465 9.85 -5.28 -1.28
CA GLU A 465 9.36 -6.65 -1.00
C GLU A 465 8.99 -7.43 -2.26
N ARG A 466 8.72 -6.72 -3.37
CA ARG A 466 8.40 -7.29 -4.68
C ARG A 466 9.56 -7.29 -5.65
N PHE A 467 10.73 -6.83 -5.23
CA PHE A 467 11.86 -6.71 -6.12
C PHE A 467 12.30 -8.09 -6.58
N GLU A 468 12.27 -8.28 -7.90
CA GLU A 468 12.87 -9.42 -8.57
C GLU A 468 13.95 -8.88 -9.52
N PRO A 469 15.21 -9.29 -9.33
CA PRO A 469 16.35 -8.77 -10.10
C PRO A 469 16.35 -9.17 -11.57
#